data_AF-A0A973DYA0-F1
#
_entry.id   AF-A0A973DYA0-F1
#
_cell.length_a   1.000
_cell.length_b   1.000
_cell.length_c   1.000
_cell.angle_alpha   90.00
_cell.angle_beta   90.00
_cell.angle_gamma   90.00
#
_symmetry.space_group_name_H-M   'P 1'
#
loop_
_entity.id
_entity.type
_entity.pdbx_description
1 polymer ?
#
loop_
_entity_poly.entity_id
_entity_poly.type
_entity_poly.pdbx_seq_one_letter_code
_entity_poly.pdbx_strand_id
1 'polypeptide(L)'
;MTNSNISTLHDIEEHCPACNRLNPNMELIQEEFPAGRGEDTVLSVSLHSFYCDDCGVDWLEKRAESLMHDTICNHLKRLTPSEIRKTRGKLSVAEFAGCLGFSEMSIRRWEAGSIIQDVSSDRLLRVFRNPVGQKLISQISNELEMKKFQPEEVIGWVIDISDPAYLNSERKFRF
;
A
#
# COMPACT_ATOMS: atom_id res chain seq x y z
N MET A 1 -6.98 34.35 -23.76
CA MET A 1 -5.99 33.91 -22.74
C MET A 1 -6.45 34.47 -21.40
N THR A 2 -7.10 33.65 -20.57
CA THR A 2 -7.29 33.93 -19.13
C THR A 2 -7.56 32.61 -18.41
N ASN A 3 -6.50 32.11 -17.79
CA ASN A 3 -6.40 31.27 -16.59
C ASN A 3 -7.54 30.30 -16.26
N SER A 4 -7.38 29.07 -16.72
CA SER A 4 -7.87 27.87 -16.04
C SER A 4 -6.86 27.47 -14.98
N ASN A 5 -7.01 27.93 -13.74
CA ASN A 5 -6.23 27.41 -12.60
C ASN A 5 -6.96 27.69 -11.28
N ILE A 6 -8.14 27.09 -11.11
CA ILE A 6 -8.86 27.06 -9.83
C ILE A 6 -9.40 25.63 -9.66
N SER A 7 -8.55 24.69 -9.25
CA SER A 7 -8.99 23.34 -8.84
C SER A 7 -8.05 22.67 -7.84
N THR A 8 -7.26 23.44 -7.09
CA THR A 8 -6.28 22.90 -6.12
C THR A 8 -6.48 23.39 -4.69
N LEU A 9 -7.54 24.16 -4.41
CA LEU A 9 -7.77 24.82 -3.11
C LEU A 9 -8.81 24.11 -2.22
N HIS A 10 -9.27 22.91 -2.56
CA HIS A 10 -10.43 22.29 -1.90
C HIS A 10 -10.15 21.58 -0.56
N ASP A 11 -8.90 21.58 -0.09
CA ASP A 11 -8.49 20.90 1.15
C ASP A 11 -7.90 21.85 2.20
N ILE A 12 -8.10 23.17 2.04
CA ILE A 12 -7.62 24.16 3.01
C ILE A 12 -8.56 24.14 4.22
N GLU A 13 -8.03 23.78 5.39
CA GLU A 13 -8.79 23.86 6.64
C GLU A 13 -8.95 25.32 7.05
N GLU A 14 -10.17 25.83 6.94
CA GLU A 14 -10.48 27.21 7.30
C GLU A 14 -10.56 27.43 8.82
N HIS A 15 -10.53 26.36 9.63
CA HIS A 15 -10.69 26.41 11.08
C HIS A 15 -9.50 25.81 11.82
N CYS A 16 -9.10 26.45 12.92
CA CYS A 16 -8.11 25.90 13.83
C CYS A 16 -8.64 24.66 14.56
N PRO A 17 -7.91 23.52 14.58
CA PRO A 17 -8.36 22.29 15.23
C PRO A 17 -8.42 22.40 16.76
N ALA A 18 -7.71 23.35 17.36
CA ALA A 18 -7.66 23.52 18.81
C ALA A 18 -8.74 24.45 19.37
N CYS A 19 -8.98 25.59 18.72
CA CYS A 19 -9.90 26.63 19.22
C CYS A 19 -11.09 26.92 18.30
N ASN A 20 -11.16 26.25 17.14
CA ASN A 20 -12.23 26.37 16.14
C ASN A 20 -12.44 27.78 15.57
N ARG A 21 -11.41 28.63 15.60
CA ARG A 21 -11.44 29.96 14.99
C ARG A 21 -11.07 29.90 13.51
N LEU A 22 -11.59 30.86 12.76
CA LEU A 22 -11.49 30.94 11.31
C LEU A 22 -10.16 31.55 10.84
N ASN A 23 -9.80 31.25 9.59
CA ASN A 23 -8.73 31.88 8.81
C ASN A 23 -7.33 31.75 9.44
N PRO A 24 -6.77 30.53 9.54
CA PRO A 24 -5.36 30.40 9.90
C PRO A 24 -4.45 31.11 8.91
N ASN A 25 -3.31 31.60 9.40
CA ASN A 25 -2.20 31.97 8.54
C ASN A 25 -1.66 30.71 7.86
N MET A 26 -1.37 30.78 6.57
CA MET A 26 -0.90 29.64 5.78
C MET A 26 0.46 29.96 5.17
N GLU A 27 1.40 29.04 5.32
CA GLU A 27 2.74 29.13 4.75
C GLU A 27 3.08 27.83 4.00
N LEU A 28 3.75 27.95 2.85
CA LEU A 28 4.28 26.80 2.15
C LEU A 28 5.68 26.50 2.68
N ILE A 29 5.83 25.35 3.35
CA ILE A 29 7.10 24.91 3.94
C ILE A 29 7.72 23.76 3.12
N GLN A 30 9.03 23.58 3.28
CA GLN A 30 9.72 22.34 2.91
C GLN A 30 9.90 21.51 4.18
N GLU A 31 9.22 20.36 4.23
CA GLU A 31 9.35 19.42 5.34
C GLU A 31 10.38 18.35 4.96
N GLU A 32 11.41 18.19 5.80
CA GLU A 32 12.44 17.17 5.64
C GLU A 32 12.22 16.01 6.63
N PHE A 33 12.29 14.77 6.13
CA PHE A 33 12.03 13.58 6.93
C PHE A 33 12.84 12.38 6.42
N PRO A 34 13.18 11.41 7.28
CA PRO A 34 13.92 10.23 6.86
C PRO A 34 13.06 9.30 5.97
N ALA A 35 13.67 8.72 4.94
CA ALA A 35 13.01 7.82 3.99
C ALA A 35 12.51 6.50 4.61
N GLY A 36 12.97 6.16 5.83
CA GLY A 36 12.58 4.96 6.56
C GLY A 36 13.29 4.84 7.91
N ARG A 37 12.99 3.77 8.65
CA ARG A 37 13.71 3.47 9.90
C ARG A 37 15.11 2.94 9.57
N GLY A 38 16.13 3.75 9.81
CA GLY A 38 17.54 3.36 9.65
C GLY A 38 18.12 3.59 8.25
N GLU A 39 17.43 4.33 7.38
CA GLU A 39 18.02 4.87 6.16
C GLU A 39 18.57 6.28 6.44
N ASP A 40 19.82 6.54 6.02
CA ASP A 40 20.45 7.87 6.12
C ASP A 40 19.92 8.85 5.06
N THR A 41 18.99 8.40 4.21
CA THR A 41 18.38 9.22 3.17
C THR A 41 17.32 10.14 3.77
N VAL A 42 17.54 11.45 3.64
CA VAL A 42 16.55 12.49 3.95
C VAL A 42 15.78 12.82 2.67
N LEU A 43 14.45 12.84 2.75
CA LEU A 43 13.55 13.25 1.69
C LEU A 43 12.92 14.59 2.06
N SER A 44 12.52 15.37 1.06
CA SER A 44 11.81 16.63 1.26
C SER A 44 10.48 16.65 0.50
N VAL A 45 9.48 17.30 1.08
CA VAL A 45 8.17 17.52 0.44
C VAL A 45 7.63 18.90 0.76
N SER A 46 7.00 19.55 -0.23
CA SER A 46 6.32 20.83 -0.05
C SER A 46 4.96 20.63 0.59
N LEU A 47 4.72 21.24 1.75
CA LEU A 47 3.46 21.15 2.50
C LEU A 47 2.95 22.54 2.87
N HIS A 48 1.65 22.67 3.01
CA HIS A 48 1.09 23.83 3.71
C HIS A 48 1.13 23.60 5.22
N SER A 49 1.74 24.53 5.93
CA SER A 49 1.63 24.70 7.37
C SER A 49 0.66 25.82 7.68
N PHE A 50 -0.12 25.62 8.72
CA PHE A 50 -1.14 26.54 9.22
C PHE A 50 -0.77 26.98 10.62
N TYR A 51 -1.01 28.26 10.93
CA TYR A 51 -0.78 28.82 12.26
C TYR A 51 -1.97 29.67 12.70
N CYS A 52 -2.41 29.50 13.94
CA CYS A 52 -3.51 30.27 14.52
C CYS A 52 -3.00 31.38 15.45
N ASP A 53 -3.23 32.65 15.09
CA ASP A 53 -2.84 33.80 15.91
C ASP A 53 -3.57 33.86 17.27
N ASP A 54 -4.77 33.28 17.36
CA ASP A 54 -5.58 33.34 18.58
C ASP A 54 -5.14 32.36 19.68
N CYS A 55 -4.62 31.18 19.30
CA CYS A 55 -4.23 30.14 20.26
C CYS A 55 -2.77 29.70 20.15
N GLY A 56 -2.05 30.16 19.12
CA GLY A 56 -0.63 29.89 18.91
C GLY A 56 -0.29 28.47 18.44
N VAL A 57 -1.29 27.66 18.05
CA VAL A 57 -1.07 26.30 17.55
C VAL A 57 -0.73 26.33 16.07
N ASP A 58 0.26 25.54 15.67
CA ASP A 58 0.59 25.19 14.30
C ASP A 58 0.15 23.77 13.94
N TRP A 59 -0.20 23.55 12.67
CA TRP A 59 -0.56 22.24 12.14
C TRP A 59 -0.32 22.14 10.64
N LEU A 60 -0.19 20.92 10.13
CA LEU A 60 0.00 20.66 8.71
C LEU A 60 -1.31 20.41 7.99
N GLU A 61 -1.30 20.57 6.67
CA GLU A 61 -2.45 20.21 5.83
C GLU A 61 -2.85 18.74 6.00
N LYS A 62 -4.16 18.47 5.89
CA LYS A 62 -4.75 17.14 6.07
C LYS A 62 -4.10 16.04 5.23
N ARG A 63 -3.55 16.39 4.07
CA ARG A 63 -2.88 15.46 3.16
C ARG A 63 -1.37 15.31 3.42
N ALA A 64 -0.81 15.98 4.43
CA ALA A 64 0.63 15.97 4.72
C ALA A 64 1.19 14.55 4.84
N GLU A 65 0.57 13.70 5.67
CA GLU A 65 0.99 12.31 5.82
C GLU A 65 0.95 11.52 4.50
N SER A 66 -0.06 11.77 3.67
CA SER A 66 -0.18 11.11 2.36
C SER A 66 0.90 11.60 1.38
N LEU A 67 1.21 12.89 1.38
CA LEU A 67 2.26 13.46 0.54
C LEU A 67 3.66 12.97 0.95
N MET A 68 3.92 12.88 2.25
CA MET A 68 5.16 12.29 2.78
C MET A 68 5.26 10.81 2.39
N HIS A 69 4.20 10.03 2.58
CA HIS A 69 4.17 8.62 2.19
C HIS A 69 4.37 8.42 0.68
N ASP A 70 3.69 9.20 -0.16
CA ASP A 70 3.85 9.15 -1.62
C ASP A 70 5.29 9.51 -2.03
N THR A 71 5.94 10.43 -1.32
CA THR A 71 7.34 10.79 -1.55
C THR A 71 8.28 9.61 -1.25
N ILE A 72 8.03 8.84 -0.18
CA ILE A 72 8.77 7.60 0.12
C ILE A 72 8.53 6.56 -0.98
N CYS A 73 7.27 6.33 -1.38
CA CYS A 73 6.95 5.39 -2.46
C CYS A 73 7.69 5.74 -3.75
N ASN A 74 7.71 7.03 -4.12
CA ASN A 74 8.43 7.52 -5.29
C ASN A 74 9.94 7.30 -5.17
N HIS A 75 10.53 7.58 -4.02
CA HIS A 75 11.94 7.31 -3.73
C HIS A 75 12.28 5.82 -3.92
N LEU A 76 11.44 4.92 -3.38
CA LEU A 76 11.60 3.47 -3.49
C LEU A 76 11.20 2.89 -4.86
N LYS A 77 10.72 3.72 -5.79
CA LYS A 77 10.14 3.31 -7.08
C LYS A 77 9.01 2.29 -6.91
N ARG A 78 8.15 2.51 -5.93
CA ARG A 78 6.98 1.71 -5.58
C ARG A 78 5.71 2.46 -5.95
N LEU A 79 4.65 1.70 -6.24
CA LEU A 79 3.32 2.26 -6.43
C LEU A 79 2.82 2.96 -5.17
N THR A 80 2.20 4.13 -5.32
CA THR A 80 1.54 4.81 -4.22
C THR A 80 0.19 4.18 -3.86
N PRO A 81 -0.37 4.44 -2.67
CA PRO A 81 -1.71 3.94 -2.29
C PRO A 81 -2.79 4.30 -3.32
N SER A 82 -2.73 5.53 -3.86
CA SER A 82 -3.65 6.00 -4.91
C SER A 82 -3.48 5.20 -6.21
N GLU A 83 -2.25 4.87 -6.60
CA GLU A 83 -1.98 4.04 -7.77
C GLU A 83 -2.44 2.60 -7.61
N ILE A 84 -2.34 2.04 -6.40
CA ILE A 84 -2.84 0.69 -6.09
C ILE A 84 -4.36 0.66 -6.18
N ARG A 85 -5.06 1.65 -5.61
CA ARG A 85 -6.53 1.80 -5.77
C ARG A 85 -6.92 1.92 -7.24
N LYS A 86 -6.16 2.70 -8.04
CA LYS A 86 -6.36 2.82 -9.49
C LYS A 86 -6.14 1.48 -10.21
N THR A 87 -5.17 0.69 -9.76
CA THR A 87 -4.86 -0.65 -10.31
C THR A 87 -5.99 -1.63 -10.03
N ARG A 88 -6.56 -1.62 -8.83
CA ARG A 88 -7.75 -2.41 -8.47
C ARG A 88 -8.95 -2.04 -9.35
N GLY A 89 -9.08 -0.75 -9.68
CA GLY A 89 -10.16 -0.25 -10.52
C GLY A 89 -11.52 -0.48 -9.86
N LYS A 90 -12.39 -1.25 -10.54
CA LYS A 90 -13.76 -1.54 -10.06
C LYS A 90 -13.88 -2.81 -9.22
N LEU A 91 -12.82 -3.60 -9.11
CA LEU A 91 -12.84 -4.82 -8.31
C LEU A 91 -13.01 -4.48 -6.83
N SER A 92 -13.72 -5.34 -6.10
CA SER A 92 -13.68 -5.34 -4.64
C SER A 92 -12.28 -5.68 -4.14
N VAL A 93 -11.99 -5.35 -2.89
CA VAL A 93 -10.71 -5.71 -2.26
C VAL A 93 -10.52 -7.23 -2.25
N ALA A 94 -11.58 -7.99 -2.00
CA ALA A 94 -11.57 -9.45 -1.99
C ALA A 94 -11.25 -10.03 -3.38
N GLU A 95 -11.93 -9.58 -4.43
CA GLU A 95 -11.67 -10.03 -5.80
C GLU A 95 -10.25 -9.70 -6.25
N PHE A 96 -9.78 -8.49 -5.95
CA PHE A 96 -8.43 -8.04 -6.31
C PHE A 96 -7.35 -8.82 -5.57
N ALA A 97 -7.53 -9.05 -4.26
CA ALA A 97 -6.64 -9.88 -3.46
C ALA A 97 -6.61 -11.32 -3.97
N GLY A 98 -7.78 -11.90 -4.28
CA GLY A 98 -7.93 -13.24 -4.82
C GLY A 98 -7.20 -13.41 -6.16
N CYS A 99 -7.40 -12.50 -7.11
CA CYS A 99 -6.71 -12.54 -8.41
C CYS A 99 -5.18 -12.57 -8.27
N LEU A 100 -4.64 -11.82 -7.31
CA LEU A 100 -3.20 -11.66 -7.12
C LEU A 100 -2.58 -12.68 -6.18
N GLY A 101 -3.40 -13.49 -5.49
CA GLY A 101 -2.92 -14.42 -4.45
C GLY A 101 -2.43 -13.71 -3.18
N PHE A 102 -2.95 -12.52 -2.87
CA PHE A 102 -2.65 -11.80 -1.63
C PHE A 102 -3.78 -11.92 -0.62
N SER A 103 -3.49 -11.60 0.64
CA SER A 103 -4.54 -11.40 1.64
C SER A 103 -5.26 -10.07 1.42
N GLU A 104 -6.56 -10.00 1.72
CA GLU A 104 -7.29 -8.72 1.74
C GLU A 104 -6.64 -7.68 2.65
N MET A 105 -6.09 -8.12 3.78
CA MET A 105 -5.45 -7.23 4.74
C MET A 105 -4.20 -6.56 4.16
N SER A 106 -3.42 -7.29 3.37
CA SER A 106 -2.27 -6.73 2.65
C SER A 106 -2.72 -5.60 1.71
N ILE A 107 -3.74 -5.87 0.88
CA ILE A 107 -4.31 -4.87 -0.03
C ILE A 107 -4.81 -3.64 0.73
N ARG A 108 -5.58 -3.82 1.81
CA ARG A 108 -6.10 -2.70 2.61
C ARG A 108 -4.98 -1.85 3.19
N ARG A 109 -3.93 -2.49 3.70
CA ARG A 109 -2.78 -1.78 4.28
C ARG A 109 -2.02 -0.96 3.24
N TRP A 110 -1.83 -1.51 2.04
CA TRP A 110 -1.20 -0.81 0.92
C TRP A 110 -2.07 0.33 0.39
N GLU A 111 -3.37 0.10 0.20
CA GLU A 111 -4.31 1.15 -0.23
C GLU A 111 -4.51 2.25 0.81
N ALA A 112 -4.27 1.98 2.09
CA ALA A 112 -4.31 2.96 3.17
C ALA A 112 -2.96 3.70 3.36
N GLY A 113 -1.87 3.24 2.74
CA GLY A 113 -0.53 3.79 2.98
C GLY A 113 0.07 3.44 4.34
N SER A 114 -0.47 2.44 5.03
CA SER A 114 0.07 2.00 6.33
C SER A 114 1.33 1.14 6.19
N ILE A 115 1.51 0.46 5.05
CA ILE A 115 2.67 -0.36 4.71
C ILE A 115 2.94 -0.20 3.21
N ILE A 116 4.22 -0.11 2.83
CA ILE A 116 4.65 -0.15 1.43
C ILE A 116 4.90 -1.61 1.03
N GLN A 117 4.38 -2.01 -0.12
CA GLN A 117 4.57 -3.34 -0.69
C GLN A 117 6.05 -3.63 -1.01
N ASP A 118 6.42 -4.90 -0.93
CA ASP A 118 7.75 -5.33 -1.35
C ASP A 118 7.93 -5.28 -2.89
N VAL A 119 9.16 -5.55 -3.34
CA VAL A 119 9.54 -5.52 -4.77
C VAL A 119 8.69 -6.49 -5.60
N SER A 120 8.47 -7.71 -5.10
CA SER A 120 7.73 -8.76 -5.82
C SER A 120 6.26 -8.39 -5.96
N SER A 121 5.63 -7.93 -4.88
CA SER A 121 4.24 -7.48 -4.89
C SER A 121 4.05 -6.29 -5.81
N ASP A 122 4.96 -5.30 -5.79
CA ASP A 122 4.92 -4.15 -6.69
C ASP A 122 4.96 -4.56 -8.17
N ARG A 123 5.86 -5.48 -8.52
CA ARG A 123 5.96 -6.00 -9.89
C ARG A 123 4.68 -6.67 -10.33
N LEU A 124 4.09 -7.51 -9.47
CA LEU A 124 2.84 -8.20 -9.79
C LEU A 124 1.67 -7.21 -9.98
N LEU A 125 1.57 -6.20 -9.11
CA LEU A 125 0.59 -5.11 -9.26
C LEU A 125 0.75 -4.39 -10.60
N ARG A 126 1.99 -4.09 -11.01
CA ARG A 126 2.28 -3.47 -12.31
C ARG A 126 1.94 -4.35 -13.50
N VAL A 127 2.19 -5.67 -13.41
CA VAL A 127 1.75 -6.62 -14.44
C VAL A 127 0.22 -6.62 -14.53
N PHE A 128 -0.48 -6.60 -13.40
CA PHE A 128 -1.94 -6.55 -13.37
C PHE A 128 -2.52 -5.24 -13.92
N ARG A 129 -1.81 -4.10 -13.83
CA ARG A 129 -2.23 -2.84 -14.49
C ARG A 129 -2.32 -2.96 -16.01
N ASN A 130 -1.56 -3.88 -16.62
CA ASN A 130 -1.60 -4.12 -18.06
C ASN A 130 -2.80 -5.03 -18.39
N PRO A 131 -3.66 -4.69 -19.38
CA PRO A 131 -4.82 -5.53 -19.72
C PRO A 131 -4.51 -6.98 -20.07
N VAL A 132 -3.37 -7.25 -20.72
CA VAL A 132 -2.92 -8.61 -21.04
C VAL A 132 -2.49 -9.33 -19.76
N GLY A 133 -1.73 -8.65 -18.90
CA GLY A 133 -1.31 -9.18 -17.60
C GLY A 133 -2.49 -9.45 -16.68
N GLN A 134 -3.45 -8.54 -16.62
CA GLN A 134 -4.71 -8.72 -15.89
C GLN A 134 -5.44 -9.98 -16.34
N LYS A 135 -5.65 -10.15 -17.65
CA LYS A 135 -6.32 -11.32 -18.21
C LYS A 135 -5.60 -12.62 -17.87
N LEU A 136 -4.26 -12.65 -18.04
CA LEU A 136 -3.45 -13.83 -17.75
C LEU A 136 -3.50 -14.20 -16.26
N ILE A 137 -3.36 -13.21 -15.37
CA ILE A 137 -3.42 -13.43 -13.92
C ILE A 137 -4.80 -13.95 -13.51
N SER A 138 -5.88 -13.36 -14.03
CA SER A 138 -7.24 -13.86 -13.75
C SER A 138 -7.45 -15.29 -14.26
N GLN A 139 -6.89 -15.66 -15.41
CA GLN A 139 -6.93 -17.05 -15.91
C GLN A 139 -6.20 -18.00 -14.97
N ILE A 140 -4.97 -17.67 -14.56
CA ILE A 140 -4.18 -18.46 -13.63
C ILE A 140 -4.91 -18.60 -12.29
N SER A 141 -5.46 -17.51 -11.76
CA SER A 141 -6.24 -17.53 -10.52
C SER A 141 -7.40 -18.51 -10.59
N ASN A 142 -8.18 -18.47 -11.67
CA ASN A 142 -9.31 -19.39 -11.86
C ASN A 142 -8.85 -20.85 -11.94
N GLU A 143 -7.77 -21.15 -12.66
CA GLU A 143 -7.21 -22.51 -12.73
C GLU A 143 -6.76 -23.02 -11.36
N LEU A 144 -6.19 -22.16 -10.52
CA LEU A 144 -5.76 -22.52 -9.17
C LEU A 144 -6.94 -22.71 -8.21
N GLU A 145 -8.01 -21.92 -8.35
CA GLU A 145 -9.24 -22.13 -7.58
C GLU A 145 -9.93 -23.44 -7.93
N MET A 146 -9.95 -23.82 -9.21
CA MET A 146 -10.49 -25.11 -9.66
C MET A 146 -9.65 -26.31 -9.17
N LYS A 147 -8.38 -26.09 -8.83
CA LYS A 147 -7.47 -27.10 -8.26
C LYS A 147 -7.48 -27.15 -6.74
N LYS A 148 -8.37 -26.41 -6.05
CA LYS A 148 -8.55 -26.57 -4.60
C LYS A 148 -8.86 -28.05 -4.29
N PHE A 149 -7.90 -28.66 -3.63
CA PHE A 149 -7.74 -30.09 -3.42
C PHE A 149 -9.00 -30.71 -2.80
N GLN A 150 -9.54 -31.78 -3.38
CA GLN A 150 -10.62 -32.54 -2.76
C GLN A 150 -10.02 -33.41 -1.64
N PRO A 151 -10.53 -33.35 -0.39
CA PRO A 151 -9.97 -34.08 0.75
C PRO A 151 -9.78 -35.58 0.49
N GLU A 152 -10.68 -36.18 -0.30
CA GLU A 152 -10.63 -37.58 -0.73
C GLU A 152 -9.37 -37.99 -1.54
N GLU A 153 -8.67 -37.05 -2.18
CA GLU A 153 -7.45 -37.32 -2.95
C GLU A 153 -6.18 -37.35 -2.07
N VAL A 154 -6.26 -36.89 -0.79
CA VAL A 154 -5.10 -36.79 0.14
C VAL A 154 -4.86 -38.11 0.87
N ILE A 155 -5.79 -39.06 0.82
CA ILE A 155 -5.76 -40.28 1.64
C ILE A 155 -4.47 -41.11 1.41
N GLY A 156 -3.77 -40.93 0.27
CA GLY A 156 -2.49 -41.58 -0.01
C GLY A 156 -1.22 -40.84 0.44
N TRP A 157 -1.31 -39.60 0.94
CA TRP A 157 -0.15 -38.76 1.32
C TRP A 157 -0.09 -38.43 2.80
N VAL A 158 -0.98 -39.00 3.62
CA VAL A 158 -0.82 -38.98 5.08
C VAL A 158 0.37 -39.87 5.39
N ILE A 159 1.55 -39.25 5.51
CA ILE A 159 2.71 -39.89 6.11
C ILE A 159 2.30 -40.21 7.54
N ASP A 160 2.13 -41.49 7.82
CA ASP A 160 1.98 -41.97 9.18
C ASP A 160 3.30 -41.67 9.91
N ILE A 161 3.31 -40.59 10.69
CA ILE A 161 4.45 -40.21 11.53
C ILE A 161 4.71 -41.21 12.67
N SER A 162 3.83 -42.22 12.83
CA SER A 162 4.07 -43.41 13.65
C SER A 162 4.73 -44.57 12.88
N ASP A 163 4.95 -44.46 11.57
CA ASP A 163 5.65 -45.46 10.77
C ASP A 163 7.15 -45.51 11.19
N PRO A 164 7.64 -46.65 11.71
CA PRO A 164 9.04 -46.83 12.09
C PRO A 164 10.04 -46.57 10.95
N ALA A 165 9.61 -46.64 9.68
CA ALA A 165 10.44 -46.33 8.53
C ALA A 165 10.79 -44.83 8.44
N TYR A 166 9.94 -43.94 8.94
CA TYR A 166 10.17 -42.49 8.91
C TYR A 166 11.18 -42.04 9.97
N LEU A 167 11.10 -42.64 11.17
CA LEU A 167 11.99 -42.36 12.31
C LEU A 167 13.44 -42.79 12.07
N ASN A 168 13.70 -43.69 11.12
CA ASN A 168 15.04 -44.16 10.79
C ASN A 168 15.68 -43.44 9.59
N SER A 169 15.00 -42.48 8.96
CA SER A 169 15.56 -41.72 7.86
C SER A 169 16.28 -40.47 8.35
N GLU A 170 17.51 -40.63 8.86
CA GLU A 170 18.45 -39.52 9.01
C GLU A 170 18.85 -38.95 7.63
N ARG A 171 17.95 -38.22 6.98
CA ARG A 171 18.35 -37.28 5.92
C ARG A 171 18.93 -36.06 6.61
N LYS A 172 20.25 -36.08 6.77
CA LYS A 172 21.10 -34.93 7.09
C LYS A 172 20.82 -33.79 6.11
N PHE A 173 19.88 -32.91 6.44
CA PHE A 173 19.86 -31.57 5.89
C PHE A 173 20.96 -30.78 6.59
N ARG A 174 22.13 -30.71 5.94
CA ARG A 174 23.16 -29.72 6.27
C ARG A 174 22.69 -28.37 5.75
N PHE A 175 22.53 -27.40 6.65
CA PHE A 175 22.68 -25.98 6.35
C PHE A 175 24.14 -25.60 6.58
#